data_AF-A0A098BT23-F1
#
_entry.id   AF-A0A098BT23-F1
#
_cell.length_a   1.000
_cell.length_b   1.000
_cell.length_c   1.000
_cell.angle_alpha   90.00
_cell.angle_beta   90.00
_cell.angle_gamma   90.00
#
_symmetry.space_group_name_H-M   'P 1'
#
loop_
_entity.id
_entity.type
_entity.pdbx_description
1 polymer ?
#
loop_
_entity_poly.entity_id
_entity_poly.type
_entity_poly.pdbx_seq_one_letter_code
_entity_poly.pdbx_strand_id
1 'polypeptide(L)' 'MKHFRIVDRDGAVIDQQSFETEDEALAWAHTHPRSGTPEWTLEEQVGHDWEKREKRERP' A
#
# COMPACT_ATOMS: atom_id res chain seq x y z
N MET A 1 -15.76 4.21 -2.61
CA MET A 1 -14.33 4.38 -2.97
C MET A 1 -13.52 4.26 -1.70
N LYS A 2 -12.45 3.47 -1.74
CA LYS A 2 -11.52 3.26 -0.63
C LYS A 2 -10.21 3.97 -0.95
N HIS A 3 -9.55 4.49 0.08
CA HIS A 3 -8.24 5.09 -0.08
C HIS A 3 -7.17 4.09 0.34
N PHE A 4 -6.12 3.98 -0.47
CA PHE A 4 -5.00 3.12 -0.21
C PHE A 4 -3.72 3.92 -0.30
N ARG A 5 -2.73 3.57 0.52
CA ARG A 5 -1.40 4.17 0.47
C ARG A 5 -0.33 3.09 0.58
N ILE A 6 0.75 3.28 -0.15
CA ILE A 6 1.96 2.49 0.01
C ILE A 6 2.86 3.28 0.94
N VAL A 7 3.28 2.66 2.03
CA VAL A 7 4.30 3.21 2.92
C VAL A 7 5.58 2.40 2.84
N ASP A 8 6.72 3.06 3.01
CA ASP A 8 8.01 2.39 3.13
C ASP A 8 8.21 1.80 4.55
N ARG A 9 9.35 1.15 4.79
CA ARG A 9 9.74 0.61 6.11
C ARG A 9 9.67 1.64 7.24
N ASP A 10 10.06 2.88 6.98
CA ASP A 10 10.06 3.97 7.96
C ASP A 10 8.65 4.56 8.17
N GLY A 11 7.65 4.07 7.43
CA GLY A 11 6.28 4.55 7.47
C GLY A 11 6.04 5.83 6.65
N ALA A 12 7.01 6.23 5.81
CA ALA A 12 6.81 7.37 4.91
C ALA A 12 5.90 6.95 3.75
N VAL A 13 4.94 7.82 3.42
CA VAL A 13 4.03 7.60 2.29
C VAL A 13 4.82 7.70 0.98
N ILE A 14 4.92 6.58 0.28
CA ILE A 14 5.51 6.49 -1.05
C ILE A 14 4.55 7.05 -2.08
N ASP A 15 3.30 6.57 -2.04
CA ASP A 15 2.22 6.98 -2.93
C ASP A 15 0.86 6.68 -2.29
N GLN A 16 -0.19 7.40 -2.68
CA GLN A 16 -1.55 7.25 -2.18
C GLN A 16 -2.55 7.41 -3.33
N GLN A 17 -3.43 6.42 -3.48
CA GLN A 17 -4.43 6.40 -4.54
C GLN A 17 -5.74 5.78 -4.05
N SER A 18 -6.85 6.16 -4.68
CA SER A 18 -8.18 5.64 -4.33
C SER A 18 -8.55 4.54 -5.32
N PHE A 19 -9.02 3.41 -4.80
CA PHE A 19 -9.44 2.26 -5.60
C PHE A 19 -10.88 1.88 -5.25
N GLU A 20 -11.54 1.18 -6.17
CA GLU A 20 -12.86 0.64 -5.91
C GLU A 20 -12.75 -0.64 -5.07
N THR A 21 -11.73 -1.44 -5.35
CA THR A 21 -11.48 -2.73 -4.70
C THR A 21 -10.06 -2.83 -4.10
N GLU A 22 -9.89 -3.76 -3.16
CA GLU A 22 -8.57 -4.09 -2.58
C GLU A 22 -7.66 -4.76 -3.61
N ASP A 23 -8.22 -5.59 -4.51
CA ASP A 23 -7.47 -6.30 -5.54
C ASP A 23 -6.77 -5.33 -6.51
N GLU A 24 -7.46 -4.26 -6.92
CA GLU A 24 -6.86 -3.19 -7.73
C GLU A 24 -5.72 -2.47 -6.99
N ALA A 25 -5.90 -2.21 -5.69
CA ALA A 25 -4.88 -1.58 -4.87
C ALA A 25 -3.65 -2.48 -4.68
N LEU A 26 -3.85 -3.79 -4.54
CA LEU A 26 -2.78 -4.78 -4.48
C LEU A 26 -2.02 -4.88 -5.81
N ALA A 27 -2.75 -5.01 -6.93
CA ALA A 27 -2.16 -5.04 -8.26
C ALA A 27 -1.33 -3.76 -8.53
N TRP A 28 -1.86 -2.61 -8.15
CA TRP A 28 -1.13 -1.34 -8.19
C TRP A 28 0.14 -1.36 -7.31
N ALA A 29 0.05 -1.83 -6.07
CA ALA A 29 1.20 -1.89 -5.16
C ALA A 29 2.31 -2.83 -5.68
N HIS A 30 1.96 -3.96 -6.28
CA HIS A 30 2.93 -4.88 -6.89
C HIS A 30 3.56 -4.32 -8.17
N THR A 31 2.81 -3.58 -8.97
CA THR A 31 3.30 -2.97 -10.22
C THR A 31 4.00 -1.63 -9.99
N HIS A 32 3.92 -1.08 -8.78
CA HIS A 32 4.51 0.21 -8.44
C HIS A 32 6.04 0.18 -8.67
N PRO A 33 6.64 1.17 -9.34
CA PRO A 33 8.08 1.16 -9.68
C PRO A 33 9.00 1.15 -8.45
N ARG A 34 8.50 1.59 -7.28
CA ARG A 34 9.19 1.43 -5.98
C ARG A 34 8.94 0.09 -5.29
N SER A 35 8.31 -0.89 -5.93
CA SER A 35 8.25 -2.27 -5.42
C SER A 35 9.64 -2.95 -5.39
N GLY A 36 10.65 -2.33 -6.03
CA GLY A 36 12.07 -2.63 -5.85
C GLY A 36 12.66 -2.14 -4.52
N THR A 37 11.95 -1.28 -3.77
CA THR A 37 12.26 -0.99 -2.37
C THR A 37 11.96 -2.25 -1.56
N PRO A 38 12.93 -2.78 -0.80
CA PRO A 38 12.85 -4.13 -0.24
C PRO A 38 11.73 -4.34 0.78
N GLU A 39 11.13 -3.26 1.29
CA GLU A 39 10.15 -3.29 2.37
C GLU A 39 9.12 -2.18 2.12
N TRP A 40 7.91 -2.58 1.71
CA TRP A 40 6.76 -1.69 1.59
C TRP A 40 5.54 -2.35 2.21
N THR A 41 4.61 -1.52 2.69
CA THR A 41 3.33 -1.95 3.27
C THR A 41 2.21 -1.23 2.54
N LEU A 42 1.20 -1.97 2.07
CA LEU A 42 -0.05 -1.40 1.58
C LEU A 42 -0.99 -1.21 2.77
N GLU A 43 -1.47 0.02 2.95
CA GLU A 43 -2.43 0.37 3.98
C GLU A 43 -3.74 0.85 3.34
N GLU A 44 -4.88 0.38 3.86
CA GLU A 44 -6.21 0.83 3.49
C GLU A 44 -6.72 1.82 4.55
N GLN A 45 -7.35 2.91 4.11
CA GLN A 45 -8.06 3.81 5.00
C GLN A 45 -9.38 3.18 5.44
N VAL A 46 -9.50 2.90 6.72
CA VAL A 46 -10.72 2.37 7.34
C VAL A 46 -11.21 3.39 8.37
N GLY A 47 -12.21 4.18 7.99
CA GLY A 47 -12.68 5.31 8.79
C GLY A 47 -11.63 6.43 8.86
N HIS A 48 -11.14 6.70 10.07
CA HIS A 48 -10.09 7.71 10.30
C HIS A 48 -8.69 7.11 10.42
N ASP A 49 -8.58 5.78 10.43
CA ASP A 49 -7.36 5.03 10.64
C ASP A 49 -6.86 4.39 9.34
N TRP A 50 -5.59 3.99 9.35
CA TRP A 50 -4.95 3.26 8.26
C TRP A 50 -4.58 1.86 8.74
N GLU A 51 -5.18 0.85 8.10
CA GLU A 51 -4.97 -0.55 8.43
C GLU A 51 -4.07 -1.22 7.40
N LYS A 52 -3.12 -2.02 7.88
CA LYS A 52 -2.19 -2.77 7.01
C LYS A 52 -2.92 -3.91 6.33
N ARG A 53 -2.92 -3.93 4.99
CA ARG A 53 -3.51 -5.00 4.18
C ARG A 53 -2.46 -6.01 3.76
N GLU A 54 -1.32 -5.54 3.27
CA GLU A 54 -0.22 -6.40 2.84
C GLU A 54 1.12 -5.82 3.26
N LYS A 55 2.04 -6.70 3.66
CA LYS A 55 3.43 -6.37 3.92
C LYS A 55 4.30 -7.27 3.05
N ARG A 56 5.10 -6.69 2.17
CA ARG A 56 6.13 -7.44 1.46
C ARG A 56 7.36 -7.54 2.36
N GLU A 57 7.47 -8.64 3.10
CA GLU A 57 8.71 -9.03 3.78
C GLU A 57 9.56 -9.85 2.79
N ARG A 58 10.87 -9.59 2.70
CA ARG A 58 11.76 -10.42 1.86
C ARG A 58 11.66 -11.90 2.28
N PRO A 59 11.71 -12.86 1.33
CA PRO A 59 11.90 -14.27 1.66
C PRO A 59 13.25 -14.51 2.37
#